data_AF-A0A261A0Q7-F1
#
_entry.id   AF-A0A261A0Q7-F1
#
_cell.length_a   1.000
_cell.length_b   1.000
_cell.length_c   1.000
_cell.angle_alpha   90.00
_cell.angle_beta   90.00
_cell.angle_gamma   90.00
#
_symmetry.space_group_name_H-M   'P 1'
#
loop_
_entity.id
_entity.type
_entity.pdbx_description
1 polymer ?
#
loop_
_entity_poly.entity_id
_entity_poly.type
_entity_poly.pdbx_seq_one_letter_code
_entity_poly.pdbx_strand_id
1 'polypeptide(L)'
;MSTKKKRGPPKKLKIIDGWLMRPVKDIKKTDETIFYCHERSRSARCTASFAVHNFTEKVRVVNGHSRHDKSELKNMRETAREEIRYRCFAGSCRDIIDDIREDFEVEASLSLSGYDTKRSIVYRARGKPELDKVELDSKGIVNGRFGETKRGERFLIVQKQFNNKPFLLFGSDDSIRLLSSAKVLFCDGTFARVPKEFVQLISTHCYVSESDIRPVVYALLAEKTVETVAVYKEVLNELKANAILTGWTPDLLIC
;
A
#
# COMPACT_ATOMS: atom_id res chain seq x y z
N MET A 1 1.77 -24.59 -28.41
CA MET A 1 1.41 -24.28 -27.00
C MET A 1 2.66 -24.42 -26.13
N SER A 2 3.30 -23.31 -25.73
CA SER A 2 4.48 -23.33 -24.87
C SER A 2 4.05 -23.36 -23.41
N THR A 3 4.27 -24.49 -22.74
CA THR A 3 3.99 -24.68 -21.32
C THR A 3 4.93 -23.80 -20.49
N LYS A 4 4.43 -22.64 -20.04
CA LYS A 4 5.13 -21.82 -19.05
C LYS A 4 5.30 -22.65 -17.77
N LYS A 5 6.50 -23.22 -17.57
CA LYS A 5 6.93 -23.81 -16.31
C LYS A 5 6.55 -22.85 -15.17
N LYS A 6 5.71 -23.32 -14.24
CA LYS A 6 5.45 -22.63 -12.96
C LYS A 6 6.82 -22.40 -12.31
N ARG A 7 7.30 -21.16 -12.33
CA ARG A 7 8.52 -20.78 -11.61
C ARG A 7 8.19 -20.97 -10.14
N GLY A 8 8.94 -21.83 -9.45
CA GLY A 8 8.91 -21.91 -7.99
C GLY A 8 9.19 -20.54 -7.37
N PRO A 9 8.95 -20.38 -6.05
CA PRO A 9 9.22 -19.12 -5.37
C PRO A 9 10.66 -18.66 -5.69
N PRO A 10 10.86 -17.38 -6.02
CA PRO A 10 12.20 -16.89 -6.34
C PRO A 10 13.13 -17.16 -5.15
N LYS A 11 14.27 -17.81 -5.40
CA LYS A 11 15.30 -17.99 -4.38
C LYS A 11 15.85 -16.61 -4.02
N LYS A 12 15.81 -16.26 -2.73
CA LYS A 12 16.24 -14.98 -2.17
C LYS A 12 17.69 -14.64 -2.56
N LEU A 13 17.94 -13.42 -3.02
CA LEU A 13 19.27 -12.90 -3.27
C LEU A 13 20.04 -12.78 -1.95
N LYS A 14 21.36 -12.92 -2.02
CA LYS A 14 22.27 -12.79 -0.88
C LYS A 14 23.37 -11.80 -1.23
N ILE A 15 23.77 -10.99 -0.25
CA ILE A 15 25.00 -10.20 -0.33
C ILE A 15 26.15 -11.13 0.06
N ILE A 16 27.12 -11.31 -0.83
CA ILE A 16 28.30 -12.15 -0.61
C ILE A 16 29.52 -11.31 -0.99
N ASP A 17 30.40 -11.06 -0.02
CA ASP A 17 31.56 -10.16 -0.20
C ASP A 17 31.16 -8.82 -0.84
N GLY A 18 30.08 -8.20 -0.34
CA GLY A 18 29.56 -6.93 -0.85
C GLY A 18 28.94 -6.98 -2.26
N TRP A 19 28.78 -8.15 -2.87
CA TRP A 19 28.13 -8.33 -4.17
C TRP A 19 26.75 -8.95 -4.01
N LEU A 20 25.75 -8.45 -4.73
CA LEU A 20 24.43 -9.07 -4.75
C LEU A 20 24.41 -10.29 -5.69
N MET A 21 24.22 -11.46 -5.10
CA MET A 21 24.36 -12.75 -5.75
C MET A 21 23.07 -13.58 -5.65
N ARG A 22 22.79 -14.37 -6.70
CA ARG A 22 21.64 -15.29 -6.78
C ARG A 22 22.09 -16.73 -6.56
N PRO A 23 21.49 -17.48 -5.62
CA PRO A 23 21.77 -18.91 -5.46
C PRO A 23 21.28 -19.69 -6.68
N VAL A 24 22.12 -20.60 -7.16
CA VAL A 24 21.85 -21.40 -8.37
C VAL A 24 21.61 -22.85 -7.97
N LYS A 25 22.64 -23.51 -7.45
CA LYS A 25 22.64 -24.95 -7.18
C LYS A 25 23.61 -25.29 -6.05
N ASP A 26 23.34 -26.41 -5.38
CA ASP A 26 24.20 -26.94 -4.33
C ASP A 26 25.08 -28.06 -4.91
N ILE A 27 26.33 -28.11 -4.48
CA ILE A 27 27.33 -29.10 -4.86
C ILE A 27 27.60 -29.98 -3.65
N LYS A 28 26.95 -31.14 -3.61
CA LYS A 28 27.05 -32.10 -2.49
C LYS A 28 28.48 -32.62 -2.25
N LYS A 29 29.33 -32.67 -3.28
CA LYS A 29 30.70 -33.19 -3.14
C LYS A 29 31.62 -32.27 -2.34
N THR A 30 31.35 -30.96 -2.37
CA THR A 30 32.19 -29.94 -1.73
C THR A 30 31.43 -29.19 -0.63
N ASP A 31 30.18 -29.58 -0.36
CA ASP A 31 29.25 -28.85 0.51
C ASP A 31 29.18 -27.34 0.22
N GLU A 32 29.22 -26.98 -1.06
CA GLU A 32 29.18 -25.59 -1.52
C GLU A 32 27.89 -25.27 -2.27
N THR A 33 27.38 -24.05 -2.13
CA THR A 33 26.35 -23.50 -3.00
C THR A 33 26.99 -22.57 -4.03
N ILE A 34 26.62 -22.74 -5.31
CA ILE A 34 27.03 -21.84 -6.39
C ILE A 34 26.07 -20.66 -6.48
N PHE A 35 26.65 -19.48 -6.56
CA PHE A 35 25.96 -18.22 -6.76
C PHE A 35 26.41 -17.52 -8.03
N TYR A 36 25.47 -16.91 -8.76
CA TYR A 36 25.75 -16.05 -9.91
C TYR A 36 25.45 -14.60 -9.58
N CYS A 37 26.23 -13.68 -10.14
CA CYS A 37 25.96 -12.25 -9.99
C CYS A 37 24.54 -11.88 -10.45
N HIS A 38 23.85 -11.04 -9.70
CA HIS A 38 22.52 -10.54 -10.05
C HIS A 38 22.50 -9.86 -11.43
N GLU A 39 23.59 -9.18 -11.79
CA GLU A 39 23.75 -8.43 -13.04
C GLU A 39 23.98 -9.33 -14.27
N ARG A 40 24.12 -10.65 -14.09
CA ARG A 40 24.33 -11.60 -15.19
C ARG A 40 23.24 -11.55 -16.25
N SER A 41 21.99 -11.41 -15.83
CA SER A 41 20.81 -11.34 -16.71
C SER A 41 20.30 -9.91 -16.92
N ARG A 42 21.15 -8.90 -16.68
CA ARG A 42 20.83 -7.47 -16.75
C ARG A 42 21.75 -6.76 -17.76
N SER A 43 21.80 -5.43 -17.73
CA SER A 43 22.55 -4.62 -18.68
C SER A 43 24.06 -4.93 -18.67
N ALA A 44 24.66 -5.12 -17.49
CA ALA A 44 26.10 -5.38 -17.39
C ALA A 44 26.51 -6.78 -17.90
N ARG A 45 25.57 -7.74 -17.93
CA ARG A 45 25.80 -9.14 -18.38
C ARG A 45 27.01 -9.79 -17.68
N CYS A 46 27.14 -9.54 -16.38
CA CYS A 46 28.28 -9.99 -15.58
C CYS A 46 28.36 -11.51 -15.48
N THR A 47 29.53 -12.09 -15.75
CA THR A 47 29.77 -13.54 -15.70
C THR A 47 30.27 -14.02 -14.34
N ALA A 48 30.35 -13.15 -13.33
CA ALA A 48 30.82 -13.52 -12.00
C ALA A 48 30.01 -14.65 -11.38
N SER A 49 30.73 -15.47 -10.62
CA SER A 49 30.16 -16.57 -9.85
C SER A 49 31.03 -16.91 -8.65
N PHE A 50 30.40 -17.19 -7.53
CA PHE A 50 31.04 -17.62 -6.29
C PHE A 50 30.56 -19.03 -5.91
N ALA A 51 31.43 -19.78 -5.24
CA ALA A 51 31.05 -20.96 -4.49
C ALA A 51 31.17 -20.61 -3.00
N VAL A 52 30.12 -20.83 -2.23
CA VAL A 52 30.14 -20.56 -0.79
C VAL A 52 29.92 -21.87 -0.06
N HIS A 53 30.83 -22.21 0.84
CA HIS A 53 30.70 -23.42 1.65
C HIS A 53 29.54 -23.27 2.64
N ASN A 54 28.66 -24.27 2.69
CA ASN A 54 27.38 -24.19 3.38
C ASN A 54 27.52 -24.05 4.91
N PHE A 55 28.57 -24.66 5.50
CA PHE A 55 28.80 -24.63 6.95
C PHE A 55 29.78 -23.55 7.43
N THR A 56 30.85 -23.29 6.66
CA THR A 56 31.93 -22.38 7.09
C THR A 56 31.77 -20.97 6.52
N GLU A 57 30.81 -20.79 5.62
CA GLU A 57 30.56 -19.54 4.87
C GLU A 57 31.78 -19.03 4.08
N LYS A 58 32.83 -19.85 3.94
CA LYS A 58 34.02 -19.50 3.16
C LYS A 58 33.63 -19.30 1.70
N VAL A 59 33.99 -18.13 1.17
CA VAL A 59 33.70 -17.73 -0.21
C VAL A 59 34.90 -18.07 -1.09
N ARG A 60 34.64 -18.80 -2.16
CA ARG A 60 35.60 -19.10 -3.22
C ARG A 60 35.14 -18.44 -4.51
N VAL A 61 35.98 -17.55 -5.05
CA VAL A 61 35.70 -16.88 -6.31
C VAL A 61 35.92 -17.86 -7.46
N VAL A 62 34.85 -18.19 -8.20
CA VAL A 62 34.93 -19.04 -9.40
C VAL A 62 35.21 -18.17 -10.62
N ASN A 63 34.46 -17.07 -10.77
CA ASN A 63 34.69 -16.05 -11.79
C ASN A 63 34.56 -14.66 -11.14
N GLY A 64 35.50 -13.76 -11.46
CA GLY A 64 35.50 -12.37 -11.01
C GLY A 64 34.39 -11.52 -11.64
N HIS A 65 34.07 -10.40 -10.97
CA HIS A 65 33.12 -9.40 -11.49
C HIS A 65 33.74 -8.62 -12.66
N SER A 66 32.90 -8.29 -13.62
CA SER A 66 33.28 -7.49 -14.79
C SER A 66 32.10 -6.61 -15.21
N ARG A 67 32.41 -5.48 -15.85
CA ARG A 67 31.41 -4.59 -16.51
C ARG A 67 30.43 -3.89 -15.56
N HIS A 68 30.69 -3.93 -14.25
CA HIS A 68 30.04 -3.09 -13.26
C HIS A 68 30.83 -3.10 -11.95
N ASP A 69 30.68 -2.04 -11.19
CA ASP A 69 31.34 -1.89 -9.89
C ASP A 69 30.44 -2.38 -8.74
N LYS A 70 31.08 -2.54 -7.58
CA LYS A 70 30.42 -2.86 -6.32
C LYS A 70 29.64 -1.62 -5.87
N SER A 71 28.37 -1.79 -5.53
CA SER A 71 27.51 -0.68 -5.06
C SER A 71 26.56 -1.15 -3.98
N GLU A 72 26.77 -0.66 -2.77
CA GLU A 72 25.94 -0.96 -1.60
C GLU A 72 24.51 -0.48 -1.79
N LEU A 73 24.33 0.78 -2.19
CA LEU A 73 23.01 1.35 -2.51
C LEU A 73 22.25 0.53 -3.56
N LYS A 74 22.94 0.06 -4.61
CA LYS A 74 22.31 -0.77 -5.64
C LYS A 74 21.91 -2.14 -5.09
N ASN A 75 22.74 -2.74 -4.24
CA ASN A 75 22.44 -4.00 -3.56
C ASN A 75 21.22 -3.86 -2.65
N MET A 76 21.18 -2.82 -1.81
CA MET A 76 20.06 -2.54 -0.91
C MET A 76 18.76 -2.34 -1.70
N ARG A 77 18.81 -1.53 -2.77
CA ARG A 77 17.67 -1.28 -3.66
C ARG A 77 17.08 -2.57 -4.23
N GLU A 78 17.92 -3.44 -4.79
CA GLU A 78 17.44 -4.68 -5.42
C GLU A 78 17.00 -5.72 -4.39
N THR A 79 17.61 -5.73 -3.20
CA THR A 79 17.20 -6.56 -2.06
C THR A 79 15.80 -6.16 -1.57
N ALA A 80 15.55 -4.87 -1.36
CA ALA A 80 14.23 -4.37 -0.99
C ALA A 80 13.17 -4.64 -2.06
N ARG A 81 13.53 -4.52 -3.35
CA ARG A 81 12.62 -4.91 -4.45
C ARG A 81 12.24 -6.38 -4.41
N GLU A 82 13.15 -7.24 -3.96
CA GLU A 82 12.88 -8.65 -3.79
C GLU A 82 12.03 -8.91 -2.54
N GLU A 83 12.29 -8.22 -1.43
CA GLU A 83 11.46 -8.29 -0.22
C GLU A 83 10.00 -7.90 -0.51
N ILE A 84 9.76 -6.83 -1.28
CA ILE A 84 8.41 -6.46 -1.75
C ILE A 84 7.74 -7.62 -2.48
N ARG A 85 8.48 -8.34 -3.35
CA ARG A 85 7.94 -9.49 -4.08
C ARG A 85 7.69 -10.68 -3.16
N TYR A 86 8.56 -10.90 -2.18
CA TYR A 86 8.44 -12.02 -1.24
C TYR A 86 7.24 -11.83 -0.29
N ARG A 87 7.09 -10.62 0.26
CA ARG A 87 6.01 -10.24 1.18
C ARG A 87 4.72 -9.84 0.48
N CYS A 88 4.63 -10.01 -0.85
CA CYS A 88 3.53 -9.45 -1.62
C CYS A 88 2.14 -9.94 -1.19
N PHE A 89 2.01 -11.06 -0.48
CA PHE A 89 0.73 -11.58 0.03
C PHE A 89 0.50 -11.35 1.53
N ALA A 90 1.38 -10.62 2.23
CA ALA A 90 1.33 -10.45 3.68
C ALA A 90 0.35 -9.37 4.19
N GLY A 91 -0.22 -8.54 3.30
CA GLY A 91 -1.09 -7.43 3.69
C GLY A 91 -1.55 -6.60 2.49
N SER A 92 -2.01 -5.36 2.70
CA SER A 92 -2.30 -4.46 1.59
C SER A 92 -1.01 -4.00 0.89
N CYS A 93 -1.11 -3.46 -0.33
CA CYS A 93 0.04 -2.83 -0.97
C CYS A 93 0.71 -1.76 -0.10
N ARG A 94 -0.06 -1.05 0.74
CA ARG A 94 0.46 0.05 1.56
C ARG A 94 1.23 -0.47 2.76
N ASP A 95 0.67 -1.45 3.48
CA ASP A 95 1.34 -2.08 4.62
C ASP A 95 2.70 -2.67 4.18
N ILE A 96 2.73 -3.41 3.07
CA ILE A 96 3.99 -3.96 2.51
C ILE A 96 5.01 -2.86 2.19
N ILE A 97 4.57 -1.72 1.66
CA ILE A 97 5.49 -0.63 1.30
C ILE A 97 6.02 0.08 2.55
N ASP A 98 5.20 0.24 3.56
CA ASP A 98 5.57 0.90 4.81
C ASP A 98 6.49 -0.01 5.65
N ASP A 99 6.24 -1.32 5.74
CA ASP A 99 7.16 -2.29 6.35
C ASP A 99 8.55 -2.25 5.70
N ILE A 100 8.60 -2.14 4.36
CA ILE A 100 9.87 -2.06 3.62
C ILE A 100 10.57 -0.71 3.85
N ARG A 101 9.85 0.35 4.19
CA ARG A 101 10.46 1.63 4.55
C ARG A 101 11.03 1.62 5.95
N GLU A 102 10.44 0.83 6.85
CA GLU A 102 10.93 0.63 8.21
C GLU A 102 12.19 -0.25 8.22
N ASP A 103 12.18 -1.32 7.43
CA ASP A 103 13.29 -2.28 7.36
C ASP A 103 14.54 -1.77 6.62
N PHE A 104 14.40 -0.76 5.76
CA PHE A 104 15.49 -0.28 4.91
C PHE A 104 15.79 1.20 5.18
N GLU A 105 17.08 1.52 5.26
CA GLU A 105 17.59 2.88 5.48
C GLU A 105 17.03 3.89 4.49
N VAL A 106 16.96 5.17 4.90
CA VAL A 106 16.33 6.26 4.15
C VAL A 106 16.87 6.36 2.72
N GLU A 107 18.19 6.22 2.53
CA GLU A 107 18.82 6.26 1.20
C GLU A 107 18.36 5.12 0.29
N ALA A 108 18.23 3.91 0.83
CA ALA A 108 17.70 2.76 0.11
C ALA A 108 16.22 2.97 -0.24
N SER A 109 15.42 3.49 0.70
CA SER A 109 14.00 3.80 0.52
C SER A 109 13.74 4.82 -0.60
N LEU A 110 14.59 5.84 -0.72
CA LEU A 110 14.58 6.84 -1.78
C LEU A 110 15.03 6.25 -3.13
N SER A 111 16.05 5.38 -3.13
CA SER A 111 16.55 4.73 -4.35
C SER A 111 15.56 3.73 -4.97
N LEU A 112 14.65 3.18 -4.17
CA LEU A 112 13.65 2.17 -4.54
C LEU A 112 12.54 2.68 -5.48
N SER A 113 12.65 3.90 -6.00
CA SER A 113 11.63 4.62 -6.79
C SER A 113 10.34 4.94 -6.01
N GLY A 114 9.47 5.77 -6.59
CA GLY A 114 8.27 6.28 -5.93
C GLY A 114 7.24 5.20 -5.55
N TYR A 115 6.26 5.59 -4.74
CA TYR A 115 5.20 4.71 -4.24
C TYR A 115 4.50 3.91 -5.35
N ASP A 116 4.15 4.56 -6.46
CA ASP A 116 3.47 3.90 -7.57
C ASP A 116 4.32 2.81 -8.24
N THR A 117 5.65 2.96 -8.26
CA THR A 117 6.56 1.90 -8.74
C THR A 117 6.60 0.72 -7.78
N LYS A 118 6.72 0.96 -6.48
CA LYS A 118 6.68 -0.08 -5.44
C LYS A 118 5.35 -0.85 -5.50
N ARG A 119 4.24 -0.12 -5.62
CA ARG A 119 2.89 -0.68 -5.80
C ARG A 119 2.78 -1.53 -7.07
N SER A 120 3.36 -1.08 -8.19
CA SER A 120 3.40 -1.87 -9.42
C SER A 120 4.17 -3.20 -9.26
N ILE A 121 5.24 -3.22 -8.46
CA ILE A 121 5.98 -4.45 -8.14
C ILE A 121 5.07 -5.43 -7.39
N VAL A 122 4.33 -4.96 -6.37
CA VAL A 122 3.37 -5.79 -5.62
C VAL A 122 2.31 -6.37 -6.56
N TYR A 123 1.66 -5.54 -7.38
CA TYR A 123 0.63 -6.02 -8.32
C TYR A 123 1.15 -7.04 -9.33
N ARG A 124 2.35 -6.80 -9.89
CA ARG A 124 2.98 -7.74 -10.81
C ARG A 124 3.31 -9.06 -10.11
N ALA A 125 3.78 -9.02 -8.87
CA ALA A 125 4.10 -10.21 -8.09
C ALA A 125 2.85 -11.02 -7.75
N ARG A 126 1.72 -10.36 -7.43
CA ARG A 126 0.42 -11.01 -7.19
C ARG A 126 -0.20 -11.64 -8.44
N GLY A 127 0.26 -11.26 -9.64
CA GLY A 127 -0.18 -11.85 -10.91
C GLY A 127 -1.53 -11.38 -11.43
N LYS A 128 -2.34 -10.67 -10.62
CA LYS A 128 -3.60 -9.99 -10.95
C LYS A 128 -3.84 -8.85 -9.94
N PRO A 129 -4.66 -7.82 -10.27
CA PRO A 129 -5.00 -6.77 -9.32
C PRO A 129 -5.54 -7.39 -8.03
N GLU A 130 -5.10 -6.82 -6.91
CA GLU A 130 -5.49 -7.11 -5.53
C GLU A 130 -6.99 -7.42 -5.45
N LEU A 131 -7.34 -8.62 -4.97
CA LEU A 131 -8.72 -9.11 -4.87
C LEU A 131 -9.63 -8.10 -4.15
N ASP A 132 -9.07 -7.36 -3.18
CA ASP A 132 -9.77 -6.29 -2.45
C ASP A 132 -10.30 -5.17 -3.35
N LYS A 133 -9.57 -4.84 -4.43
CA LYS A 133 -10.07 -3.91 -5.45
C LYS A 133 -11.19 -4.52 -6.25
N VAL A 134 -11.08 -5.80 -6.59
CA VAL A 134 -12.09 -6.54 -7.36
C VAL A 134 -13.37 -6.69 -6.53
N GLU A 135 -13.28 -6.86 -5.22
CA GLU A 135 -14.43 -7.07 -4.34
C GLU A 135 -15.25 -5.78 -4.17
N LEU A 136 -14.60 -4.65 -3.83
CA LEU A 136 -15.24 -3.34 -3.71
C LEU A 136 -15.80 -2.83 -5.05
N ASP A 137 -15.08 -3.02 -6.16
CA ASP A 137 -15.52 -2.58 -7.50
C ASP A 137 -16.64 -3.48 -8.08
N SER A 138 -16.91 -4.66 -7.50
CA SER A 138 -17.85 -5.61 -8.12
C SER A 138 -19.33 -5.34 -7.81
N LYS A 139 -19.68 -4.69 -6.68
CA LYS A 139 -21.08 -4.44 -6.28
C LYS A 139 -21.34 -3.22 -5.39
N GLY A 140 -20.33 -2.43 -5.01
CA GLY A 140 -20.51 -1.22 -4.19
C GLY A 140 -21.02 -1.44 -2.76
N ILE A 141 -21.07 -2.69 -2.28
CA ILE A 141 -21.43 -3.05 -0.90
C ILE A 141 -20.13 -3.16 -0.11
N VAL A 142 -19.97 -2.31 0.89
CA VAL A 142 -18.88 -2.39 1.88
C VAL A 142 -19.29 -3.39 2.95
N ASN A 143 -18.43 -4.37 3.23
CA ASN A 143 -18.67 -5.40 4.23
C ASN A 143 -17.37 -5.85 4.93
N GLY A 144 -17.53 -6.54 6.06
CA GLY A 144 -16.44 -7.08 6.87
C GLY A 144 -15.39 -6.02 7.21
N ARG A 145 -14.12 -6.39 7.04
CA ARG A 145 -12.96 -5.55 7.37
C ARG A 145 -12.93 -4.17 6.69
N PHE A 146 -13.67 -3.98 5.59
CA PHE A 146 -13.72 -2.69 4.89
C PHE A 146 -14.66 -1.68 5.55
N GLY A 147 -15.56 -2.15 6.42
CA GLY A 147 -16.41 -1.32 7.27
C GLY A 147 -15.81 -1.04 8.65
N GLU A 148 -14.58 -1.46 8.90
CA GLU A 148 -13.93 -1.44 10.22
C GLU A 148 -12.60 -0.67 10.21
N THR A 149 -12.20 -0.16 11.37
CA THR A 149 -10.87 0.40 11.59
C THR A 149 -9.82 -0.73 11.65
N LYS A 150 -8.52 -0.39 11.60
CA LYS A 150 -7.44 -1.36 11.85
C LYS A 150 -7.53 -2.04 13.23
N ARG A 151 -8.32 -1.50 14.16
CA ARG A 151 -8.57 -2.04 15.50
C ARG A 151 -9.83 -2.91 15.58
N GLY A 152 -10.56 -3.09 14.46
CA GLY A 152 -11.82 -3.84 14.42
C GLY A 152 -13.03 -3.05 14.93
N GLU A 153 -12.92 -1.73 15.06
CA GLU A 153 -14.03 -0.87 15.47
C GLU A 153 -14.86 -0.46 14.26
N ARG A 154 -16.15 -0.14 14.46
CA ARG A 154 -17.01 0.34 13.37
C ARG A 154 -16.43 1.61 12.73
N PHE A 155 -16.32 1.60 11.41
CA PHE A 155 -15.89 2.74 10.61
C PHE A 155 -16.90 3.14 9.55
N LEU A 156 -17.67 2.20 8.99
CA LEU A 156 -18.82 2.50 8.13
C LEU A 156 -20.00 2.95 9.00
N ILE A 157 -20.47 4.17 8.79
CA ILE A 157 -21.62 4.75 9.50
C ILE A 157 -22.90 4.50 8.71
N VAL A 158 -22.86 4.79 7.40
CA VAL A 158 -24.03 4.69 6.53
C VAL A 158 -23.62 4.04 5.22
N GLN A 159 -24.46 3.11 4.76
CA GLN A 159 -24.45 2.59 3.40
C GLN A 159 -25.88 2.53 2.90
N LYS A 160 -26.23 3.45 2.01
CA LYS A 160 -27.59 3.57 1.47
C LYS A 160 -27.59 4.05 0.02
N GLN A 161 -28.78 4.24 -0.52
CA GLN A 161 -28.96 4.98 -1.76
C GLN A 161 -29.45 6.40 -1.47
N PHE A 162 -28.82 7.38 -2.10
CA PHE A 162 -29.27 8.77 -2.15
C PHE A 162 -29.53 9.11 -3.62
N ASN A 163 -30.73 9.57 -3.95
CA ASN A 163 -31.17 9.79 -5.34
C ASN A 163 -30.96 8.55 -6.26
N ASN A 164 -31.28 7.35 -5.77
CA ASN A 164 -31.06 6.07 -6.48
C ASN A 164 -29.58 5.77 -6.81
N LYS A 165 -28.65 6.41 -6.13
CA LYS A 165 -27.20 6.24 -6.32
C LYS A 165 -26.51 5.85 -5.01
N PRO A 166 -25.43 5.04 -5.05
CA PRO A 166 -24.70 4.65 -3.85
C PRO A 166 -24.20 5.86 -3.06
N PHE A 167 -24.44 5.85 -1.75
CA PHE A 167 -23.95 6.81 -0.79
C PHE A 167 -23.33 6.07 0.40
N LEU A 168 -22.07 6.36 0.68
CA LEU A 168 -21.34 5.78 1.80
C LEU A 168 -20.81 6.90 2.70
N LEU A 169 -20.94 6.71 4.01
CA LEU A 169 -20.40 7.60 5.03
C LEU A 169 -19.53 6.82 6.00
N PHE A 170 -18.32 7.30 6.24
CA PHE A 170 -17.32 6.68 7.10
C PHE A 170 -16.86 7.65 8.19
N GLY A 171 -16.59 7.10 9.37
CA GLY A 171 -16.02 7.77 10.53
C GLY A 171 -16.01 6.83 11.73
N SER A 172 -14.94 6.87 12.52
CA SER A 172 -14.87 6.13 13.79
C SER A 172 -15.69 6.84 14.86
N ASP A 173 -16.04 6.12 15.93
CA ASP A 173 -16.75 6.73 17.05
C ASP A 173 -15.95 7.87 17.71
N ASP A 174 -14.62 7.78 17.74
CA ASP A 174 -13.75 8.87 18.20
C ASP A 174 -13.87 10.11 17.30
N SER A 175 -13.88 9.92 15.97
CA SER A 175 -14.12 11.01 15.02
C SER A 175 -15.48 11.67 15.24
N ILE A 176 -16.52 10.87 15.49
CA ILE A 176 -17.88 11.39 15.74
C ILE A 176 -17.95 12.12 17.10
N ARG A 177 -17.23 11.64 18.13
CA ARG A 177 -17.10 12.36 19.40
C ARG A 177 -16.35 13.68 19.25
N LEU A 178 -15.32 13.74 18.41
CA LEU A 178 -14.64 15.01 18.10
C LEU A 178 -15.61 15.99 17.46
N LEU A 179 -16.45 15.50 16.52
CA LEU A 179 -17.48 16.32 15.89
C LEU A 179 -18.50 16.88 16.89
N SER A 180 -18.90 16.14 17.93
CA SER A 180 -19.90 16.64 18.89
C SER A 180 -19.49 17.94 19.60
N SER A 181 -18.19 18.17 19.75
CA SER A 181 -17.61 19.40 20.29
C SER A 181 -17.24 20.44 19.23
N ALA A 182 -17.28 20.10 17.95
CA ALA A 182 -16.83 20.95 16.87
C ALA A 182 -17.87 22.03 16.53
N LYS A 183 -17.44 23.29 16.59
CA LYS A 183 -18.24 24.46 16.20
C LYS A 183 -18.04 24.86 14.74
N VAL A 184 -16.85 24.64 14.22
CA VAL A 184 -16.47 24.98 12.83
C VAL A 184 -16.15 23.70 12.09
N LEU A 185 -16.76 23.53 10.92
CA LEU A 185 -16.50 22.42 10.02
C LEU A 185 -15.90 22.92 8.72
N PHE A 186 -14.89 22.21 8.24
CA PHE A 186 -14.32 22.42 6.92
C PHE A 186 -14.64 21.20 6.07
N CYS A 187 -15.20 21.43 4.90
CA CYS A 187 -15.53 20.39 3.95
C CYS A 187 -14.67 20.57 2.71
N ASP A 188 -13.97 19.52 2.32
CA ASP A 188 -13.17 19.49 1.09
C ASP A 188 -13.57 18.27 0.26
N GLY A 189 -13.77 18.49 -1.04
CA GLY A 189 -14.21 17.49 -1.99
C GLY A 189 -13.14 17.24 -3.05
N THR A 190 -12.64 16.01 -3.14
CA THR A 190 -11.69 15.60 -4.18
C THR A 190 -12.32 14.62 -5.17
N PHE A 191 -12.08 14.87 -6.45
CA PHE A 191 -12.48 13.98 -7.55
C PHE A 191 -11.38 12.97 -7.91
N ALA A 192 -10.18 13.10 -7.32
CA ALA A 192 -9.04 12.28 -7.68
C ALA A 192 -9.03 10.95 -6.90
N ARG A 193 -9.06 9.84 -7.63
CA ARG A 193 -8.89 8.45 -7.13
C ARG A 193 -9.99 7.93 -6.20
N VAL A 194 -11.23 7.92 -6.69
CA VAL A 194 -12.36 7.20 -6.07
C VAL A 194 -12.61 5.84 -6.76
N PRO A 195 -13.27 4.87 -6.08
CA PRO A 195 -13.67 3.61 -6.72
C PRO A 195 -14.62 3.85 -7.90
N LYS A 196 -14.73 2.87 -8.82
CA LYS A 196 -15.39 3.06 -10.13
C LYS A 196 -16.85 3.54 -10.03
N GLU A 197 -17.57 3.10 -9.00
CA GLU A 197 -18.97 3.45 -8.75
C GLU A 197 -19.17 4.86 -8.16
N PHE A 198 -18.07 5.54 -7.80
CA PHE A 198 -18.08 6.87 -7.19
C PHE A 198 -17.35 7.88 -8.08
N VAL A 199 -17.69 9.15 -7.92
CA VAL A 199 -17.09 10.28 -8.68
C VAL A 199 -16.43 11.31 -7.77
N GLN A 200 -16.76 11.32 -6.47
CA GLN A 200 -16.21 12.28 -5.52
C GLN A 200 -16.06 11.66 -4.12
N LEU A 201 -14.95 11.99 -3.46
CA LEU A 201 -14.72 11.79 -2.03
C LEU A 201 -14.82 13.14 -1.34
N ILE A 202 -15.76 13.27 -0.41
CA ILE A 202 -15.85 14.40 0.50
C ILE A 202 -15.16 14.02 1.80
N SER A 203 -14.39 14.95 2.35
CA SER A 203 -13.82 14.87 3.69
C SER A 203 -14.31 16.05 4.52
N THR A 204 -14.84 15.74 5.70
CA THR A 204 -15.21 16.74 6.71
C THR A 204 -14.14 16.76 7.78
N HIS A 205 -13.65 17.96 8.07
CA HIS A 205 -12.58 18.23 9.00
C HIS A 205 -13.08 19.11 10.13
N CYS A 206 -12.50 18.92 11.31
CA CYS A 206 -12.67 19.80 12.44
C CYS A 206 -11.33 20.02 13.15
N TYR A 207 -11.32 20.98 14.07
CA TYR A 207 -10.20 21.18 14.96
C TYR A 207 -10.09 20.01 15.94
N VAL A 208 -8.91 19.40 16.02
CA VAL A 208 -8.56 18.41 17.06
C VAL A 208 -7.71 19.03 18.17
N SER A 209 -7.13 20.20 17.89
CA SER A 209 -6.43 21.09 18.82
C SER A 209 -6.64 22.54 18.34
N GLU A 210 -6.16 23.54 19.09
CA GLU A 210 -6.27 24.95 18.69
C GLU A 210 -5.63 25.27 17.33
N SER A 211 -4.64 24.48 16.90
CA SER A 211 -3.88 24.71 15.68
C SER A 211 -3.97 23.59 14.65
N ASP A 212 -4.60 22.46 14.97
CA ASP A 212 -4.64 21.29 14.09
C ASP A 212 -6.04 20.99 13.59
N ILE A 213 -6.17 20.99 12.26
CA ILE A 213 -7.37 20.56 11.55
C ILE A 213 -7.11 19.17 10.98
N ARG A 214 -8.02 18.22 11.23
CA ARG A 214 -7.90 16.84 10.72
C ARG A 214 -9.21 16.38 10.07
N PRO A 215 -9.13 15.54 9.02
CA PRO A 215 -10.31 14.88 8.48
C PRO A 215 -10.82 13.83 9.46
N VAL A 216 -12.10 13.93 9.81
CA VAL A 216 -12.75 13.06 10.79
C VAL A 216 -13.83 12.17 10.16
N VAL A 217 -14.49 12.66 9.12
CA VAL A 217 -15.56 11.95 8.41
C VAL A 217 -15.32 12.00 6.90
N TYR A 218 -15.68 10.92 6.21
CA TYR A 218 -15.48 10.76 4.77
C TYR A 218 -16.76 10.28 4.11
N ALA A 219 -17.15 10.89 2.99
CA ALA A 219 -18.32 10.47 2.22
C ALA A 219 -17.94 10.16 0.76
N LEU A 220 -18.40 9.02 0.23
CA LEU A 220 -18.25 8.65 -1.17
C LEU A 220 -19.57 8.84 -1.91
N LEU A 221 -19.49 9.50 -3.07
CA LEU A 221 -20.64 9.95 -3.85
C LEU A 221 -20.56 9.48 -5.28
N ALA A 222 -21.67 8.98 -5.80
CA ALA A 222 -21.77 8.42 -7.16
C ALA A 222 -22.18 9.44 -8.24
N GLU A 223 -22.46 10.70 -7.87
CA GLU A 223 -22.73 11.78 -8.83
C GLU A 223 -22.03 13.09 -8.47
N LYS A 224 -21.66 13.85 -9.50
CA LYS A 224 -21.24 15.24 -9.37
C LYS A 224 -22.52 16.04 -9.31
N THR A 225 -23.07 16.26 -8.12
CA THR A 225 -24.26 17.10 -8.02
C THR A 225 -23.87 18.55 -8.36
N VAL A 226 -24.66 19.18 -9.22
CA VAL A 226 -24.59 20.63 -9.50
C VAL A 226 -24.95 21.44 -8.24
N GLU A 227 -25.57 20.76 -7.26
CA GLU A 227 -25.95 21.28 -5.95
C GLU A 227 -25.06 20.66 -4.86
N THR A 228 -23.77 21.01 -4.82
CA THR A 228 -22.81 20.59 -3.77
C THR A 228 -23.40 20.76 -2.35
N VAL A 229 -24.24 21.79 -2.16
CA VAL A 229 -24.96 22.09 -0.93
C VAL A 229 -25.92 20.98 -0.49
N ALA A 230 -26.65 20.34 -1.41
CA ALA A 230 -27.60 19.28 -1.07
C ALA A 230 -26.89 18.05 -0.49
N VAL A 231 -25.70 17.74 -1.01
CA VAL A 231 -24.91 16.61 -0.55
C VAL A 231 -24.26 16.87 0.80
N TYR A 232 -23.73 18.08 1.02
CA TYR A 232 -23.24 18.45 2.36
C TYR A 232 -24.36 18.44 3.40
N LYS A 233 -25.57 18.89 3.03
CA LYS A 233 -26.76 18.78 3.88
C LYS A 233 -27.09 17.33 4.20
N GLU A 234 -27.02 16.44 3.20
CA GLU A 234 -27.26 15.01 3.42
C GLU A 234 -26.24 14.39 4.37
N VAL A 235 -24.94 14.67 4.17
CA VAL A 235 -23.89 14.24 5.11
C VAL A 235 -24.17 14.75 6.52
N LEU A 236 -24.56 16.02 6.68
CA LEU A 236 -24.90 16.58 7.99
C LEU A 236 -26.16 15.97 8.60
N ASN A 237 -27.19 15.66 7.81
CA ASN A 237 -28.40 15.00 8.29
C ASN A 237 -28.09 13.61 8.83
N GLU A 238 -27.31 12.82 8.09
CA GLU A 238 -26.88 11.49 8.50
C GLU A 238 -26.00 11.53 9.75
N LEU A 239 -25.11 12.53 9.86
CA LEU A 239 -24.32 12.75 11.07
C LEU A 239 -25.23 13.10 12.26
N LYS A 240 -26.19 14.01 12.10
CA LYS A 240 -27.13 14.40 13.17
C LYS A 240 -28.05 13.26 13.61
N ALA A 241 -28.32 12.29 12.74
CA ALA A 241 -29.08 11.09 13.08
C ALA A 241 -28.26 10.12 13.97
N ASN A 242 -26.94 10.29 14.07
CA ASN A 242 -26.11 9.49 14.95
C ASN A 242 -26.34 9.85 16.43
N ALA A 243 -26.59 8.84 17.27
CA ALA A 243 -26.87 9.03 18.69
C ALA A 243 -25.76 9.79 19.45
N ILE A 244 -24.50 9.72 19.01
CA ILE A 244 -23.38 10.46 19.63
C ILE A 244 -23.49 11.97 19.38
N LEU A 245 -24.12 12.37 18.27
CA LEU A 245 -24.29 13.76 17.85
C LEU A 245 -25.64 14.35 18.25
N THR A 246 -26.30 13.78 19.26
CA THR A 246 -27.58 14.30 19.77
C THR A 246 -27.43 15.75 20.20
N GLY A 247 -28.20 16.65 19.56
CA GLY A 247 -28.17 18.08 19.85
C GLY A 247 -26.97 18.84 19.26
N TRP A 248 -26.12 18.18 18.47
CA TRP A 248 -24.99 18.84 17.83
C TRP A 248 -25.44 19.75 16.67
N THR A 249 -25.04 21.01 16.75
CA THR A 249 -25.25 22.02 15.71
C THR A 249 -23.97 22.81 15.50
N PRO A 250 -23.26 22.64 14.37
CA PRO A 250 -22.10 23.48 14.08
C PRO A 250 -22.53 24.92 13.82
N ASP A 251 -21.73 25.87 14.29
CA ASP A 251 -21.95 27.32 14.12
C ASP A 251 -21.60 27.77 12.69
N LEU A 252 -20.58 27.14 12.10
CA LEU A 252 -20.05 27.51 10.79
C LEU A 252 -19.66 26.28 9.97
N LEU A 253 -20.10 26.26 8.72
CA LEU A 253 -19.69 25.31 7.69
C LEU A 253 -18.95 26.06 6.59
N ILE A 254 -17.71 25.66 6.32
CA ILE A 254 -16.86 26.19 5.25
C ILE A 254 -16.67 25.08 4.22
N CYS A 255 -17.08 25.31 2.98
CA CYS A 255 -17.10 24.31 1.91
C CYS A 255 -16.72 24.88 0.54
#